data_AF-A0A957F138-F1
#
_entry.id   AF-A0A957F138-F1
#
_cell.length_a   1.000
_cell.length_b   1.000
_cell.length_c   1.000
_cell.angle_alpha   90.00
_cell.angle_beta   90.00
_cell.angle_gamma   90.00
#
_symmetry.space_group_name_H-M   'P 1'
#
loop_
_entity.id
_entity.type
_entity.pdbx_description
1 polymer ?
#
loop_
_entity_poly.entity_id
_entity_poly.type
_entity_poly.pdbx_seq_one_letter_code
_entity_poly.pdbx_strand_id
1 'polypeptide(L)'
;PTYLAGRLTAVFFSLLLIAAMYAWVRRALGRPVALLTIASLATSFWPLMTARQALRSATLPPLFVLAVFFFWRGLRKLEIRDWRLEIDDRSPIANLQSPIFSFAVAGFFLGLSFYTYIPARVLWGVVPATAVYLMVARRQTLGAVWRGVGVTLLVGLLIAAPLLLYLRANPGTEVRIDELQAP
;
A
#
# COMPACT_ATOMS: atom_id res chain seq x y z
N PRO A 1 21.31 16.51 -10.65
CA PRO A 1 20.04 16.86 -9.95
C PRO A 1 20.26 17.92 -8.85
N THR A 2 19.46 18.98 -8.82
CA THR A 2 19.57 20.04 -7.79
C THR A 2 19.05 19.55 -6.44
N TYR A 3 19.73 19.91 -5.36
CA TYR A 3 19.38 19.52 -3.98
C TYR A 3 17.93 19.85 -3.61
N LEU A 4 17.40 20.95 -4.13
CA LEU A 4 16.01 21.38 -3.94
C LEU A 4 15.00 20.40 -4.55
N ALA A 5 15.29 19.81 -5.71
CA ALA A 5 14.37 18.88 -6.36
C ALA A 5 14.12 17.64 -5.48
N GLY A 6 15.19 17.06 -4.92
CA GLY A 6 15.08 15.90 -4.04
C GLY A 6 14.31 16.18 -2.74
N ARG A 7 14.52 17.37 -2.14
CA ARG A 7 13.79 17.79 -0.94
C ARG A 7 12.31 18.05 -1.22
N LEU A 8 11.97 18.69 -2.34
CA LEU A 8 10.58 18.90 -2.73
C LEU A 8 9.85 17.57 -2.94
N THR A 9 10.48 16.60 -3.61
CA THR A 9 9.92 15.26 -3.76
C THR A 9 9.63 14.61 -2.40
N ALA A 10 10.58 14.68 -1.46
CA ALA A 10 10.39 14.14 -0.11
C ALA A 10 9.22 14.82 0.64
N VAL A 11 9.08 16.14 0.50
CA VAL A 11 7.95 16.89 1.06
C VAL A 11 6.62 16.42 0.47
N PHE A 12 6.51 16.28 -0.85
CA PHE A 12 5.28 15.81 -1.50
C PHE A 12 4.89 14.40 -1.04
N PHE A 13 5.85 13.47 -0.98
CA PHE A 13 5.57 12.11 -0.49
C PHE A 13 5.20 12.08 0.99
N SER A 14 5.74 12.98 1.80
CA SER A 14 5.38 13.10 3.22
C SER A 14 3.97 13.67 3.41
N LEU A 15 3.58 14.67 2.64
CA LEU A 15 2.20 15.18 2.63
C LEU A 15 1.23 14.11 2.12
N LEU A 16 1.61 13.35 1.10
CA LEU A 16 0.83 12.22 0.59
C LEU A 16 0.67 11.14 1.67
N LEU A 17 1.71 10.84 2.45
CA LEU A 17 1.65 9.89 3.56
C LEU A 17 0.62 10.34 4.60
N ILE A 18 0.67 11.60 5.01
CA ILE A 18 -0.28 12.17 5.98
C ILE A 18 -1.72 12.04 5.46
N ALA A 19 -1.96 12.43 4.20
CA ALA A 19 -3.29 12.36 3.59
C ALA A 19 -3.79 10.91 3.46
N ALA A 20 -2.94 10.00 3.00
CA ALA A 20 -3.27 8.58 2.84
C ALA A 20 -3.55 7.90 4.20
N MET A 21 -2.76 8.22 5.22
CA MET A 21 -2.95 7.72 6.58
C MET A 21 -4.26 8.23 7.18
N TYR A 22 -4.56 9.52 7.07
CA TYR A 22 -5.85 10.05 7.48
C TYR A 22 -7.00 9.31 6.78
N ALA A 23 -6.91 9.17 5.45
CA ALA A 23 -7.95 8.57 4.63
C ALA A 23 -8.22 7.10 5.00
N TRP A 24 -7.16 6.33 5.32
CA TRP A 24 -7.25 4.94 5.77
C TRP A 24 -7.70 4.81 7.21
N VAL A 25 -7.08 5.51 8.15
CA VAL A 25 -7.42 5.41 9.59
C VAL A 25 -8.82 5.93 9.87
N ARG A 26 -9.24 7.03 9.23
CA ARG A 26 -10.63 7.54 9.36
C ARG A 26 -11.64 6.47 8.99
N ARG A 27 -11.26 5.67 8.00
CA ARG A 27 -12.05 4.61 7.43
C ARG A 27 -12.04 3.37 8.33
N ALA A 28 -10.91 3.00 8.93
CA ALA A 28 -10.79 1.80 9.76
C ALA A 28 -11.23 2.02 11.23
N LEU A 29 -10.88 3.16 11.81
CA LEU A 29 -10.98 3.45 13.25
C LEU A 29 -11.79 4.72 13.58
N GLY A 30 -12.23 5.47 12.56
CA GLY A 30 -13.03 6.68 12.74
C GLY A 30 -12.23 7.98 12.77
N ARG A 31 -12.95 9.11 12.75
CA ARG A 31 -12.39 10.46 12.64
C ARG A 31 -11.42 10.87 13.77
N PRO A 32 -11.70 10.66 15.07
CA PRO A 32 -10.82 11.16 16.13
C PRO A 32 -9.44 10.48 16.09
N VAL A 33 -9.43 9.15 15.92
CA VAL A 33 -8.20 8.37 15.79
C VAL A 33 -7.39 8.80 14.57
N ALA A 34 -8.05 9.12 13.46
CA ALA A 34 -7.39 9.60 12.25
C ALA A 34 -6.71 10.97 12.44
N LEU A 35 -7.39 11.90 13.11
CA LEU A 35 -6.83 13.22 13.43
C LEU A 35 -5.62 13.09 14.38
N LEU A 36 -5.75 12.26 15.42
CA LEU A 36 -4.64 11.97 16.32
C LEU A 36 -3.46 11.34 15.56
N THR A 37 -3.73 10.40 14.66
CA THR A 37 -2.69 9.74 13.85
C THR A 37 -1.92 10.74 12.99
N ILE A 38 -2.60 11.64 12.27
CA ILE A 38 -1.91 12.63 11.45
C ILE A 38 -1.22 13.71 12.26
N ALA A 39 -1.76 14.09 13.42
CA ALA A 39 -1.11 15.01 14.34
C ALA A 39 0.20 14.38 14.85
N SER A 40 0.17 13.12 15.29
CA SER A 40 1.36 12.37 15.69
C SER A 40 2.37 12.24 14.55
N LEU A 41 1.93 11.93 13.32
CA LEU A 41 2.83 11.89 12.16
C LEU A 41 3.46 13.26 11.86
N ALA A 42 2.72 14.34 12.04
CA ALA A 42 3.20 15.70 11.76
C ALA A 42 4.16 16.24 12.83
N THR A 43 4.10 15.75 14.07
CA THR A 43 4.93 16.24 15.18
C THR A 43 6.04 15.27 15.61
N SER A 44 5.96 14.00 15.23
CA SER A 44 6.98 13.01 15.60
C SER A 44 8.30 13.27 14.90
N PHE A 45 9.39 13.07 15.64
CA PHE A 45 10.75 13.29 15.16
C PHE A 45 11.07 12.52 13.86
N TRP A 46 10.78 11.21 13.81
CA TRP A 46 11.16 10.35 12.69
C TRP A 46 10.48 10.71 11.36
N PRO A 47 9.15 10.87 11.28
CA PRO A 47 8.48 11.35 10.07
C PRO A 47 8.98 12.72 9.62
N LEU A 48 9.20 13.67 10.54
CA LEU A 48 9.70 15.00 10.21
C LEU A 48 11.14 14.98 9.69
N MET A 49 12.02 14.19 10.30
CA MET A 49 13.40 14.08 9.87
C MET A 49 13.48 13.45 8.48
N THR A 50 12.77 12.35 8.27
CA THR A 50 12.75 11.63 6.98
C THR A 50 12.09 12.45 5.87
N ALA A 51 11.10 13.30 6.18
CA ALA A 51 10.50 14.23 5.23
C ALA A 51 11.48 15.30 4.70
N ARG A 52 12.54 15.60 5.46
CA ARG A 52 13.58 16.59 5.11
C ARG A 52 14.80 15.95 4.46
N GLN A 53 14.91 14.63 4.53
CA GLN A 53 15.96 13.86 3.90
C GLN A 53 15.50 13.48 2.49
N ALA A 54 16.27 13.85 1.46
CA ALA A 54 15.99 13.51 0.07
C ALA A 54 16.34 12.03 -0.23
N LEU A 55 15.86 11.11 0.61
CA LEU A 55 16.12 9.67 0.52
C LEU A 55 14.99 8.97 -0.23
N ARG A 56 15.36 8.00 -1.07
CA ARG A 56 14.39 7.15 -1.80
C ARG A 56 13.45 6.40 -0.85
N SER A 57 13.92 6.01 0.33
CA SER A 57 13.13 5.30 1.34
C SER A 57 11.91 6.06 1.84
N ALA A 58 11.90 7.39 1.77
CA ALA A 58 10.76 8.22 2.15
C ALA A 58 9.52 8.01 1.23
N THR A 59 9.72 7.45 0.04
CA THR A 59 8.61 7.15 -0.89
C THR A 59 7.87 5.86 -0.56
N LEU A 60 8.47 4.96 0.23
CA LEU A 60 7.86 3.67 0.58
C LEU A 60 6.57 3.84 1.40
N PRO A 61 6.56 4.55 2.54
CA PRO A 61 5.38 4.63 3.39
C PRO A 61 4.11 5.13 2.67
N PRO A 62 4.12 6.24 1.91
CA PRO A 62 2.90 6.72 1.25
C PRO A 62 2.36 5.74 0.21
N LEU A 63 3.22 5.13 -0.62
CA LEU A 63 2.77 4.15 -1.61
C LEU A 63 2.19 2.91 -0.94
N PHE A 64 2.84 2.42 0.11
CA PHE A 64 2.35 1.27 0.84
C PHE A 64 1.02 1.56 1.56
N VAL A 65 0.87 2.71 2.19
CA VAL A 65 -0.39 3.11 2.83
C VAL A 65 -1.51 3.27 1.80
N LEU A 66 -1.22 3.77 0.60
CA LEU A 66 -2.20 3.79 -0.49
C LEU A 66 -2.61 2.37 -0.91
N ALA A 67 -1.66 1.43 -1.00
CA ALA A 67 -1.98 0.03 -1.27
C ALA A 67 -2.94 -0.53 -0.20
N VAL A 68 -2.62 -0.32 1.09
CA VAL A 68 -3.47 -0.73 2.22
C VAL A 68 -4.85 -0.05 2.17
N PHE A 69 -4.89 1.25 1.87
CA PHE A 69 -6.13 2.02 1.76
C PHE A 69 -7.08 1.44 0.71
N PHE A 70 -6.56 1.19 -0.51
CA PHE A 70 -7.37 0.66 -1.60
C PHE A 70 -7.76 -0.79 -1.38
N PHE A 71 -6.89 -1.60 -0.77
CA PHE A 71 -7.21 -2.97 -0.37
C PHE A 71 -8.36 -2.98 0.65
N TRP A 72 -8.27 -2.15 1.70
CA TRP A 72 -9.31 -1.99 2.71
C TRP A 72 -10.62 -1.45 2.12
N ARG A 73 -10.54 -0.57 1.12
CA ARG A 73 -11.71 -0.09 0.37
C ARG A 73 -12.37 -1.21 -0.43
N GLY A 74 -11.60 -2.10 -1.05
CA GLY A 74 -12.09 -3.27 -1.77
C GLY A 74 -12.81 -4.25 -0.85
N LEU A 75 -12.22 -4.55 0.31
CA LEU A 75 -12.80 -5.45 1.30
C LEU A 75 -14.17 -4.96 1.81
N ARG A 76 -14.29 -3.69 2.17
CA ARG A 76 -15.58 -3.16 2.63
C ARG A 76 -16.64 -3.09 1.54
N LYS A 77 -16.22 -2.90 0.29
CA LYS A 77 -17.16 -3.00 -0.84
C LYS A 77 -17.68 -4.43 -0.98
N LEU A 78 -16.87 -5.46 -0.77
CA LEU A 78 -17.32 -6.86 -0.76
C LEU A 78 -18.33 -7.09 0.37
N GLU A 79 -18.02 -6.65 1.58
CA GLU A 79 -18.91 -6.76 2.75
C GLU A 79 -20.29 -6.08 2.51
N ILE A 80 -20.28 -4.87 1.93
CA ILE A 80 -21.53 -4.16 1.57
C ILE A 80 -22.27 -4.86 0.42
N ARG A 81 -21.57 -5.47 -0.54
CA ARG A 81 -22.19 -6.16 -1.68
C ARG A 81 -22.82 -7.48 -1.26
N ASP A 82 -22.18 -8.23 -0.37
CA ASP A 82 -22.77 -9.45 0.21
C ASP A 82 -24.08 -9.12 0.99
N TRP A 83 -24.16 -7.94 1.62
CA TRP A 83 -25.41 -7.41 2.18
C TRP A 83 -26.43 -6.93 1.12
N ARG A 84 -25.96 -6.36 0.00
CA ARG A 84 -26.79 -5.84 -1.12
C ARG A 84 -26.96 -6.82 -2.27
N LEU A 85 -26.96 -8.13 -2.03
CA LEU A 85 -27.38 -9.10 -3.06
C LEU A 85 -28.92 -9.07 -3.24
N GLU A 86 -29.43 -7.91 -3.62
CA GLU A 86 -30.70 -7.63 -4.27
C GLU A 86 -30.50 -6.29 -4.97
N ILE A 87 -30.85 -6.19 -6.26
CA ILE A 87 -30.72 -5.03 -7.16
C ILE A 87 -29.45 -5.07 -8.03
N ASP A 88 -29.65 -5.63 -9.22
CA ASP A 88 -28.80 -5.59 -10.41
C ASP A 88 -28.68 -4.16 -10.94
N ASP A 89 -27.48 -3.59 -10.98
CA ASP A 89 -27.26 -2.23 -11.49
C ASP A 89 -26.02 -2.19 -12.41
N ARG A 90 -26.27 -2.31 -13.72
CA ARG A 90 -25.28 -2.30 -14.80
C ARG A 90 -25.03 -0.87 -15.33
N SER A 91 -24.36 -0.02 -14.54
CA SER A 91 -23.93 1.31 -15.03
C SER A 91 -22.40 1.40 -15.21
N PRO A 92 -21.87 2.17 -16.18
CA PRO A 92 -20.42 2.35 -16.39
C PRO A 92 -19.71 3.03 -15.20
N ILE A 93 -20.42 3.85 -14.42
CA ILE A 93 -19.93 4.47 -13.18
C ILE A 93 -19.74 3.40 -12.08
N ALA A 94 -20.44 2.27 -12.16
CA ALA A 94 -20.27 1.14 -11.26
C ALA A 94 -18.87 0.49 -11.38
N ASN A 95 -18.16 0.63 -12.51
CA ASN A 95 -16.82 0.04 -12.67
C ASN A 95 -15.76 0.70 -11.78
N LEU A 96 -15.78 2.03 -11.59
CA LEU A 96 -14.94 2.72 -10.59
C LEU A 96 -15.34 2.34 -9.16
N GLN A 97 -16.57 1.88 -8.98
CA GLN A 97 -17.09 1.38 -7.71
C GLN A 97 -16.85 -0.12 -7.50
N SER A 98 -16.35 -0.86 -8.50
CA SER A 98 -16.06 -2.29 -8.37
C SER A 98 -15.05 -2.58 -7.24
N PRO A 99 -15.26 -3.65 -6.44
CA PRO A 99 -14.26 -4.09 -5.47
C PRO A 99 -12.97 -4.53 -6.16
N ILE A 100 -13.07 -5.18 -7.33
CA ILE A 100 -11.93 -5.67 -8.12
C ILE A 100 -11.04 -4.51 -8.56
N PHE A 101 -11.62 -3.40 -9.02
CA PHE A 101 -10.84 -2.20 -9.36
C PHE A 101 -10.06 -1.67 -8.16
N SER A 102 -10.65 -1.72 -6.95
CA SER A 102 -9.95 -1.29 -5.74
C SER A 102 -8.79 -2.24 -5.40
N PHE A 103 -8.95 -3.55 -5.59
CA PHE A 103 -7.86 -4.52 -5.42
C PHE A 103 -6.75 -4.37 -6.47
N ALA A 104 -7.10 -4.05 -7.71
CA ALA A 104 -6.13 -3.79 -8.77
C ALA A 104 -5.31 -2.51 -8.49
N VAL A 105 -5.96 -1.41 -8.07
CA VAL A 105 -5.26 -0.19 -7.66
C VAL A 105 -4.39 -0.44 -6.42
N ALA A 106 -4.85 -1.26 -5.48
CA ALA A 106 -4.02 -1.68 -4.35
C ALA A 106 -2.77 -2.44 -4.81
N GLY A 107 -2.93 -3.38 -5.74
CA GLY A 107 -1.82 -4.13 -6.34
C GLY A 107 -0.85 -3.22 -7.08
N PHE A 108 -1.34 -2.22 -7.81
CA PHE A 108 -0.50 -1.23 -8.47
C PHE A 108 0.42 -0.49 -7.49
N PHE A 109 -0.13 0.07 -6.42
CA PHE A 109 0.67 0.76 -5.41
C PHE A 109 1.59 -0.18 -4.63
N LEU A 110 1.15 -1.42 -4.37
CA LEU A 110 1.98 -2.44 -3.76
C LEU A 110 3.18 -2.76 -4.65
N GLY A 111 2.98 -2.97 -5.95
CA GLY A 111 4.05 -3.22 -6.92
C GLY A 111 5.01 -2.03 -7.04
N LEU A 112 4.50 -0.80 -7.09
CA LEU A 112 5.34 0.40 -7.07
C LEU A 112 6.23 0.48 -5.82
N SER A 113 5.77 -0.03 -4.68
CA SER A 113 6.58 -0.03 -3.45
C SER A 113 7.87 -0.84 -3.60
N PHE A 114 7.91 -1.89 -4.44
CA PHE A 114 9.14 -2.66 -4.68
C PHE A 114 10.25 -1.82 -5.32
N TYR A 115 9.89 -0.74 -6.03
CA TYR A 115 10.83 0.21 -6.63
C TYR A 115 11.29 1.29 -5.64
N THR A 116 10.95 1.21 -4.35
CA THR A 116 11.31 2.28 -3.40
C THR A 116 12.49 1.90 -2.51
N TYR A 117 12.38 0.79 -1.79
CA TYR A 117 13.33 0.41 -0.76
C TYR A 117 13.33 -1.10 -0.54
N ILE A 118 14.48 -1.70 -0.18
CA ILE A 118 14.65 -3.15 -0.07
C ILE A 118 13.61 -3.82 0.86
N PRO A 119 13.30 -3.26 2.06
CA PRO A 119 12.24 -3.80 2.93
C PRO A 119 10.85 -3.89 2.30
N ALA A 120 10.56 -3.20 1.19
CA ALA A 120 9.29 -3.38 0.49
C ALA A 120 9.05 -4.84 0.05
N ARG A 121 10.12 -5.61 -0.14
CA ARG A 121 10.07 -7.03 -0.54
C ARG A 121 9.35 -7.94 0.45
N VAL A 122 9.17 -7.53 1.71
CA VAL A 122 8.40 -8.31 2.70
C VAL A 122 6.99 -7.76 2.94
N LEU A 123 6.70 -6.54 2.47
CA LEU A 123 5.45 -5.86 2.77
C LEU A 123 4.22 -6.45 2.05
N TRP A 124 4.42 -7.19 0.96
CA TRP A 124 3.32 -7.93 0.32
C TRP A 124 2.64 -8.90 1.29
N GLY A 125 3.35 -9.42 2.30
CA GLY A 125 2.80 -10.30 3.33
C GLY A 125 1.73 -9.66 4.20
N VAL A 126 1.67 -8.32 4.28
CA VAL A 126 0.62 -7.60 5.01
C VAL A 126 -0.76 -7.83 4.39
N VAL A 127 -0.85 -8.03 3.07
CA VAL A 127 -2.13 -8.27 2.37
C VAL A 127 -2.77 -9.59 2.81
N PRO A 128 -2.13 -10.77 2.69
CA PRO A 128 -2.69 -12.02 3.19
C PRO A 128 -2.80 -12.02 4.73
N ALA A 129 -1.86 -11.41 5.47
CA ALA A 129 -1.98 -11.30 6.93
C ALA A 129 -3.23 -10.52 7.37
N THR A 130 -3.56 -9.44 6.66
CA THR A 130 -4.81 -8.68 6.91
C THR A 130 -6.04 -9.53 6.60
N ALA A 131 -6.02 -10.32 5.53
CA ALA A 131 -7.11 -11.25 5.20
C ALA A 131 -7.29 -12.31 6.30
N VAL A 132 -6.20 -12.94 6.75
CA VAL A 132 -6.21 -13.93 7.84
C VAL A 132 -6.75 -13.29 9.12
N TYR A 133 -6.27 -12.11 9.49
CA TYR A 133 -6.78 -11.37 10.65
C TYR A 133 -8.29 -11.14 10.57
N LEU A 134 -8.80 -10.68 9.43
CA LEU A 134 -10.24 -10.44 9.26
C LEU A 134 -11.06 -11.73 9.28
N MET A 135 -10.52 -12.83 8.75
CA MET A 135 -11.18 -14.13 8.81
C MET A 135 -11.28 -14.65 10.25
N VAL A 136 -10.20 -14.54 11.03
CA VAL A 136 -10.17 -15.01 12.43
C VAL A 136 -11.00 -14.08 13.33
N ALA A 137 -10.81 -12.77 13.23
CA ALA A 137 -11.42 -11.80 14.14
C ALA A 137 -12.86 -11.43 13.75
N ARG A 138 -13.23 -11.50 12.46
CA ARG A 138 -14.54 -11.06 11.97
C ARG A 138 -15.33 -12.14 11.22
N ARG A 139 -14.84 -13.38 11.17
CA ARG A 139 -15.52 -14.54 10.54
C ARG A 139 -16.04 -14.26 9.12
N GLN A 140 -15.31 -13.47 8.34
CA GLN A 140 -15.71 -13.10 6.98
C GLN A 140 -15.62 -14.27 5.99
N THR A 141 -16.41 -14.21 4.93
CA THR A 141 -16.51 -15.23 3.87
C THR A 141 -15.17 -15.42 3.14
N LEU A 142 -14.58 -16.61 3.31
CA LEU A 142 -13.28 -17.02 2.76
C LEU A 142 -13.11 -16.66 1.26
N GLY A 143 -14.06 -17.05 0.42
CA GLY A 143 -13.88 -17.02 -1.04
C GLY A 143 -13.71 -15.61 -1.63
N ALA A 144 -14.48 -14.63 -1.16
CA ALA A 144 -14.46 -13.27 -1.72
C ALA A 144 -13.19 -12.51 -1.31
N VAL A 145 -12.75 -12.68 -0.05
CA VAL A 145 -11.54 -12.05 0.49
C VAL A 145 -10.30 -12.57 -0.24
N TRP A 146 -10.17 -13.88 -0.41
CA TRP A 146 -9.02 -14.48 -1.09
C TRP A 146 -8.94 -14.13 -2.58
N ARG A 147 -10.08 -13.93 -3.26
CA ARG A 147 -10.10 -13.37 -4.62
C ARG A 147 -9.50 -11.96 -4.65
N GLY A 148 -9.86 -11.11 -3.69
CA GLY A 148 -9.27 -9.77 -3.56
C GLY A 148 -7.77 -9.79 -3.32
N VAL A 149 -7.31 -10.67 -2.41
CA VAL A 149 -5.87 -10.92 -2.16
C VAL A 149 -5.18 -11.35 -3.45
N GLY A 150 -5.74 -12.33 -4.16
CA GLY A 150 -5.20 -12.84 -5.41
C GLY A 150 -5.04 -11.75 -6.47
N VAL A 151 -6.06 -10.90 -6.68
CA VAL A 151 -6.00 -9.77 -7.61
C VAL A 151 -4.91 -8.77 -7.20
N THR A 152 -4.85 -8.38 -5.92
CA THR A 152 -3.84 -7.44 -5.42
C THR A 152 -2.42 -7.97 -5.60
N LEU A 153 -2.17 -9.24 -5.26
CA LEU A 153 -0.85 -9.85 -5.39
C LEU A 153 -0.45 -10.05 -6.85
N LEU A 154 -1.38 -10.48 -7.70
CA LEU A 154 -1.12 -10.67 -9.13
C LEU A 154 -0.77 -9.35 -9.81
N VAL A 155 -1.57 -8.29 -9.60
CA VAL A 155 -1.26 -6.96 -10.15
C VAL A 155 0.04 -6.40 -9.56
N GLY A 156 0.27 -6.57 -8.25
CA GLY A 156 1.51 -6.16 -7.62
C GLY A 156 2.74 -6.85 -8.21
N LEU A 157 2.66 -8.16 -8.43
CA LEU A 157 3.72 -8.94 -9.08
C LEU A 157 3.95 -8.48 -10.52
N LEU A 158 2.90 -8.26 -11.30
CA LEU A 158 3.02 -7.76 -12.68
C LEU A 158 3.73 -6.40 -12.74
N ILE A 159 3.38 -5.48 -11.84
CA ILE A 159 4.03 -4.17 -11.76
C ILE A 159 5.48 -4.28 -11.27
N ALA A 160 5.77 -5.17 -10.34
CA ALA A 160 7.13 -5.41 -9.84
C ALA A 160 7.99 -6.27 -10.78
N ALA A 161 7.39 -6.99 -11.74
CA ALA A 161 8.07 -7.98 -12.57
C ALA A 161 9.30 -7.43 -13.32
N PRO A 162 9.26 -6.24 -13.96
CA PRO A 162 10.43 -5.71 -14.65
C PRO A 162 11.66 -5.59 -13.73
N LEU A 163 11.47 -5.09 -12.51
CA LEU A 163 12.52 -4.99 -11.51
C LEU A 163 13.04 -6.36 -11.06
N LEU A 164 12.13 -7.28 -10.73
CA LEU A 164 12.50 -8.60 -10.24
C LEU A 164 13.25 -9.43 -11.29
N LEU A 165 12.82 -9.36 -12.55
CA LEU A 165 13.50 -10.01 -13.67
C LEU A 165 14.88 -9.39 -13.91
N TYR A 166 14.99 -8.06 -13.85
CA TYR A 166 16.27 -7.37 -14.00
C TYR A 166 17.27 -7.76 -12.91
N LEU A 167 16.85 -7.76 -11.64
CA LEU A 167 17.71 -8.13 -10.51
C LEU A 167 18.14 -9.60 -10.59
N ARG A 168 17.24 -10.49 -11.00
CA ARG A 168 17.56 -11.91 -11.22
C ARG A 168 18.61 -12.11 -12.33
N ALA A 169 18.56 -11.29 -13.38
CA ALA A 169 19.53 -11.34 -14.47
C ALA A 169 20.86 -10.65 -14.13
N ASN A 170 20.89 -9.77 -13.12
CA ASN A 170 22.05 -8.96 -12.75
C ASN A 170 22.34 -9.03 -11.24
N PRO A 171 22.72 -10.21 -10.69
CA PRO A 171 22.93 -10.39 -9.25
C PRO A 171 24.01 -9.46 -8.68
N GLY A 172 25.00 -9.07 -9.49
CA GLY A 172 26.05 -8.11 -9.11
C GLY A 172 25.55 -6.69 -8.79
N THR A 173 24.27 -6.38 -9.00
CA THR A 173 23.68 -5.08 -8.62
C THR A 173 23.31 -4.99 -7.14
N GLU A 174 23.30 -6.13 -6.41
CA GLU A 174 22.96 -6.20 -4.98
C GLU A 174 24.20 -6.33 -4.06
N VAL A 175 25.43 -6.28 -4.60
CA VAL A 175 26.72 -6.55 -3.90
C VAL A 175 26.88 -5.82 -2.57
N ARG A 176 26.30 -4.63 -2.41
CA ARG A 176 26.35 -3.85 -1.17
C ARG A 176 25.53 -4.45 0.00
N ILE A 177 24.67 -5.42 -0.27
CA ILE A 177 23.94 -6.22 0.73
C ILE A 177 24.83 -7.36 1.24
N ASP A 178 25.63 -7.96 0.35
CA ASP A 178 26.56 -9.05 0.69
C ASP A 178 27.76 -8.54 1.51
N GLU A 179 28.23 -7.31 1.24
CA GLU A 179 29.29 -6.65 2.02
C GLU A 179 28.91 -6.37 3.49
N LEU A 180 27.60 -6.32 3.82
CA LEU A 180 27.09 -6.15 5.19
C LEU A 180 26.92 -7.48 5.95
N GLN A 181 27.11 -8.62 5.27
CA GLN A 181 27.06 -9.95 5.88
C GLN A 181 28.44 -10.44 6.36
N ALA A 182 29.51 -9.76 5.95
CA ALA A 182 30.86 -9.98 6.49
C ALA A 182 31.10 -9.09 7.72
N PRO A 183 31.71 -9.60 8.80
CA PRO A 183 31.99 -8.87 10.03
C PRO A 183 33.03 -7.74 9.87
#